data_AF-A0A2G9P8I9-F1
#
_entry.id   AF-A0A2G9P8I9-F1
#
_cell.length_a   1.000
_cell.length_b   1.000
_cell.length_c   1.000
_cell.angle_alpha   90.00
_cell.angle_beta   90.00
_cell.angle_gamma   90.00
#
_symmetry.space_group_name_H-M   'P 1'
#
loop_
_entity.id
_entity.type
_entity.pdbx_description
1 polymer ?
#
loop_
_entity_poly.entity_id
_entity_poly.type
_entity_poly.pdbx_seq_one_letter_code
_entity_poly.pdbx_strand_id
1 'polypeptide(L)'
;MKRIVTNYKLLLLFIGVIFAIAAINPRIDTSGVYVVSSGAPLEQDLKGHTIVAINNHTIYSLDDYHDALANIAPGDTVRITTTQPTYPFMYDTIEVYPFLAEEKENQTWIGTYVSKPPSSNLMFGLELSGGTKLILKPDETLSPTQFENVLSILRERLDLFGVKGAGVSSITDLSGEKFIQVELAGVTSQEARDLLEKEGKFEAKIRNETVFTGTDIRDVCISGVQCTMTLQARGLTQQDLYWEFAFGISISQHAADSFANITNQIETEFENGQEYVNATIDFYIDDELIEDASLRIPASIKGIALTDPVITGGAQTKEEAQQEMRYLQSILQSRKLPVKLNILNVQSVSPTLGKQFIENIFFIFIIAILVVDVIIAARYKNIKLVGVTIFVSLSEIFITLGVAALINWNLDIASIAGIIASVGTGIDDQIVILDEVKNKHSDAQITRRIKKAFFIVIAAFAVSIASMIPLLFAGAGLLRGFAVTTIIGLCVGVFITRPAFAELVKMVEGKE
;
A
#
# COMPACT_ATOMS: atom_id res chain seq x y z
N MET A 1 -27.77 25.72 23.87
CA MET A 1 -26.45 25.12 24.17
C MET A 1 -26.51 24.11 25.32
N LYS A 2 -26.94 24.45 26.55
CA LYS A 2 -27.01 23.48 27.69
C LYS A 2 -27.70 22.15 27.37
N ARG A 3 -28.90 22.16 26.74
CA ARG A 3 -29.65 20.94 26.36
C ARG A 3 -28.95 20.03 25.32
N ILE A 4 -28.03 20.57 24.53
CA ILE A 4 -27.29 19.81 23.49
C ILE A 4 -26.15 19.02 24.14
N VAL A 5 -25.46 19.63 25.11
CA VAL A 5 -24.30 19.03 25.80
C VAL A 5 -24.72 17.92 26.78
N THR A 6 -25.95 17.96 27.32
CA THR A 6 -26.43 16.95 28.27
C THR A 6 -27.05 15.72 27.61
N ASN A 7 -27.32 15.74 26.30
CA ASN A 7 -27.95 14.61 25.62
C ASN A 7 -26.88 13.67 25.06
N TYR A 8 -26.78 12.46 25.62
CA TYR A 8 -25.76 11.49 25.26
C TYR A 8 -25.76 11.11 23.76
N LYS A 9 -26.93 11.15 23.09
CA LYS A 9 -27.03 10.83 21.65
C LYS A 9 -26.39 11.90 20.78
N LEU A 10 -26.58 13.18 21.14
CA LEU A 10 -25.94 14.30 20.46
C LEU A 10 -24.44 14.33 20.76
N LEU A 11 -24.07 14.07 22.01
CA LEU A 11 -22.67 13.93 22.41
C LEU A 11 -21.97 12.83 21.59
N LEU A 12 -22.61 11.68 21.40
CA LEU A 12 -22.08 10.57 20.63
C LEU A 12 -21.85 10.95 19.16
N LEU A 13 -22.76 11.71 18.54
CA LEU A 13 -22.56 12.26 17.20
C LEU A 13 -21.33 13.18 17.15
N PHE A 14 -21.21 14.15 18.07
CA PHE A 14 -20.07 15.06 18.09
C PHE A 14 -18.74 14.35 18.34
N ILE A 15 -18.71 13.38 19.27
CA ILE A 15 -17.54 12.53 19.51
C ILE A 15 -17.19 11.75 18.24
N GLY A 16 -18.19 11.17 17.57
CA GLY A 16 -17.99 10.46 16.31
C GLY A 16 -17.36 11.34 15.23
N VAL A 17 -17.86 12.57 15.05
CA VAL A 17 -17.29 13.53 14.09
C VAL A 17 -15.87 13.92 14.47
N ILE A 18 -15.59 14.24 15.73
CA ILE A 18 -14.24 14.59 16.19
C ILE A 18 -13.28 13.43 15.98
N PHE A 19 -13.70 12.22 16.33
CA PHE A 19 -12.93 10.99 16.11
C PHE A 19 -12.65 10.78 14.62
N ALA A 20 -13.65 11.00 13.76
CA ALA A 20 -13.48 10.91 12.33
C ALA A 20 -12.49 11.94 11.77
N ILE A 21 -12.51 13.19 12.26
CA ILE A 21 -11.53 14.22 11.88
C ILE A 21 -10.12 13.74 12.25
N ALA A 22 -9.95 13.21 13.47
CA ALA A 22 -8.67 12.69 13.93
C ALA A 22 -8.20 11.47 13.12
N ALA A 23 -9.12 10.56 12.78
CA ALA A 23 -8.81 9.36 12.01
C ALA A 23 -8.46 9.68 10.54
N ILE A 24 -9.25 10.54 9.89
CA ILE A 24 -8.99 11.01 8.52
C ILE A 24 -7.71 11.85 8.46
N ASN A 25 -7.45 12.66 9.49
CA ASN A 25 -6.30 13.56 9.57
C ASN A 25 -6.07 14.36 8.27
N PRO A 26 -7.01 15.25 7.88
CA PRO A 26 -6.87 16.01 6.64
C PRO A 26 -5.67 16.96 6.71
N ARG A 27 -4.74 16.81 5.78
CA ARG A 27 -3.53 17.63 5.67
C ARG A 27 -3.84 18.82 4.76
N ILE A 28 -3.94 20.01 5.36
CA ILE A 28 -4.26 21.26 4.67
C ILE A 28 -3.06 21.77 3.88
N ASP A 29 -1.85 21.53 4.40
CA ASP A 29 -0.60 21.84 3.74
C ASP A 29 0.03 20.54 3.24
N THR A 30 0.03 20.35 1.92
CA THR A 30 0.71 19.25 1.23
C THR A 30 1.97 19.74 0.52
N SER A 31 2.55 20.86 0.97
CA SER A 31 3.86 21.29 0.46
C SER A 31 4.95 20.27 0.80
N GLY A 32 5.93 20.20 -0.08
CA GLY A 32 7.00 19.23 -0.02
C GLY A 32 6.71 17.95 -0.78
N VAL A 33 7.57 16.96 -0.62
CA VAL A 33 7.48 15.68 -1.33
C VAL A 33 7.59 14.52 -0.35
N TYR A 34 6.64 13.60 -0.42
CA TYR A 34 6.51 12.49 0.51
C TYR A 34 7.45 11.36 0.16
N VAL A 35 8.23 10.92 1.12
CA VAL A 35 9.20 9.84 0.96
C VAL A 35 8.46 8.51 1.06
N VAL A 36 8.34 7.83 -0.08
CA VAL A 36 7.77 6.49 -0.19
C VAL A 36 8.74 5.46 0.39
N SER A 37 10.03 5.72 0.24
CA SER A 37 11.12 4.92 0.80
C SER A 37 12.44 5.68 0.67
N SER A 38 13.39 5.41 1.55
CA SER A 38 14.78 5.84 1.41
C SER A 38 15.75 4.66 1.26
N GLY A 39 16.93 4.95 0.76
CA GLY A 39 18.09 4.06 0.63
C GLY A 39 19.37 4.89 0.53
N ALA A 40 20.52 4.24 0.30
CA ALA A 40 21.79 4.96 0.12
C ALA A 40 21.68 6.09 -0.92
N PRO A 41 22.29 7.28 -0.69
CA PRO A 41 23.22 7.63 0.41
C PRO A 41 22.57 7.94 1.79
N LEU A 42 21.24 7.89 1.93
CA LEU A 42 20.58 8.10 3.22
C LEU A 42 20.70 6.87 4.12
N GLU A 43 21.41 7.01 5.25
CA GLU A 43 21.47 5.98 6.29
C GLU A 43 20.21 5.93 7.18
N GLN A 44 19.39 6.99 7.15
CA GLN A 44 18.16 7.10 7.94
C GLN A 44 16.93 6.68 7.13
N ASP A 45 16.06 5.84 7.72
CA ASP A 45 14.76 5.54 7.11
C ASP A 45 13.84 6.76 7.25
N LEU A 46 13.56 7.39 6.11
CA LEU A 46 12.68 8.56 6.01
C LEU A 46 11.30 8.18 5.46
N LYS A 47 10.99 6.88 5.32
CA LYS A 47 9.69 6.43 4.84
C LYS A 47 8.55 7.04 5.67
N GLY A 48 7.62 7.70 4.98
CA GLY A 48 6.49 8.37 5.61
C GLY A 48 6.72 9.84 5.97
N HIS A 49 7.94 10.35 5.82
CA HIS A 49 8.26 11.75 6.02
C HIS A 49 7.96 12.56 4.76
N THR A 50 7.81 13.88 4.91
CA THR A 50 7.69 14.82 3.79
C THR A 50 8.91 15.72 3.75
N ILE A 51 9.66 15.72 2.64
CA ILE A 51 10.79 16.62 2.42
C ILE A 51 10.24 18.02 2.15
N VAL A 52 10.62 18.97 2.99
CA VAL A 52 10.18 20.38 2.90
C VAL A 52 11.31 21.32 2.49
N ALA A 53 12.57 20.89 2.61
CA ALA A 53 13.72 21.63 2.11
C ALA A 53 14.90 20.73 1.74
N ILE A 54 15.69 21.16 0.75
CA ILE A 54 16.98 20.58 0.36
C ILE A 54 17.99 21.72 0.25
N ASN A 55 19.10 21.70 0.99
CA ASN A 55 20.18 22.71 0.94
C ASN A 55 19.68 24.17 1.03
N ASN A 56 18.75 24.44 1.95
CA ASN A 56 18.03 25.72 2.13
C ASN A 56 17.05 26.10 1.00
N HIS A 57 16.93 25.30 -0.06
CA HIS A 57 15.88 25.44 -1.05
C HIS A 57 14.60 24.82 -0.52
N THR A 58 13.53 25.62 -0.40
CA THR A 58 12.23 25.14 0.06
C THR A 58 11.55 24.36 -1.05
N ILE A 59 10.94 23.23 -0.70
CA ILE A 59 10.30 22.33 -1.67
C ILE A 59 8.80 22.42 -1.47
N TYR A 60 8.06 22.88 -2.49
CA TYR A 60 6.60 22.91 -2.45
C TYR A 60 5.97 21.84 -3.32
N SER A 61 6.68 21.35 -4.34
CA SER A 61 6.16 20.42 -5.34
C SER A 61 7.18 19.37 -5.76
N LEU A 62 6.72 18.37 -6.54
CA LEU A 62 7.61 17.38 -7.15
C LEU A 62 8.55 18.04 -8.18
N ASP A 63 8.08 19.06 -8.88
CA ASP A 63 8.88 19.79 -9.86
C ASP A 63 9.98 20.58 -9.14
N ASP A 64 9.64 21.27 -8.03
CA ASP A 64 10.60 22.00 -7.20
C ASP A 64 11.68 21.07 -6.62
N TYR A 65 11.31 19.83 -6.32
CA TYR A 65 12.23 18.80 -5.85
C TYR A 65 13.21 18.38 -6.94
N HIS A 66 12.73 18.14 -8.16
CA HIS A 66 13.59 17.83 -9.29
C HIS A 66 14.49 19.02 -9.67
N ASP A 67 13.97 20.24 -9.62
CA ASP A 67 14.75 21.47 -9.84
C ASP A 67 15.83 21.65 -8.76
N ALA A 68 15.50 21.37 -7.49
CA ALA A 68 16.48 21.42 -6.41
C ALA A 68 17.60 20.39 -6.61
N LEU A 69 17.27 19.18 -7.08
CA LEU A 69 18.26 18.14 -7.39
C LEU A 69 19.12 18.46 -8.62
N ALA A 70 18.54 19.09 -9.65
CA ALA A 70 19.28 19.47 -10.85
C ALA A 70 20.39 20.49 -10.58
N ASN A 71 20.28 21.25 -9.49
CA ASN A 71 21.29 22.22 -9.04
C ASN A 71 22.35 21.63 -8.10
N ILE A 72 22.29 20.33 -7.81
CA ILE A 72 23.22 19.62 -6.94
C ILE A 72 24.06 18.70 -7.82
N ALA A 73 25.38 18.81 -7.76
CA ALA A 73 26.27 17.89 -8.44
C ALA A 73 26.49 16.62 -7.61
N PRO A 74 26.74 15.45 -8.24
CA PRO A 74 27.25 14.29 -7.52
C PRO A 74 28.49 14.64 -6.69
N GLY A 75 28.50 14.25 -5.41
CA GLY A 75 29.55 14.59 -4.44
C GLY A 75 29.30 15.88 -3.64
N ASP A 76 28.26 16.68 -3.96
CA ASP A 76 27.89 17.84 -3.15
C ASP A 76 27.27 17.42 -1.83
N THR A 77 27.42 18.25 -0.80
CA THR A 77 26.78 18.03 0.50
C THR A 77 25.30 18.40 0.42
N VAL A 78 24.45 17.47 0.82
CA VAL A 78 23.00 17.60 0.87
C VAL A 78 22.53 17.63 2.31
N ARG A 79 21.68 18.61 2.63
CA ARG A 79 20.93 18.73 3.87
C ARG A 79 19.45 18.66 3.54
N ILE A 80 18.76 17.69 4.11
CA ILE A 80 17.31 17.54 3.94
C ILE A 80 16.63 17.94 5.24
N THR A 81 15.61 18.80 5.12
CA THR A 81 14.66 19.03 6.19
C THR A 81 13.37 18.29 5.85
N THR A 82 12.92 17.46 6.79
CA THR A 82 11.69 16.70 6.64
C THR A 82 10.69 17.05 7.73
N THR A 83 9.41 16.79 7.46
CA THR A 83 8.34 16.86 8.46
C THR A 83 7.62 15.53 8.55
N GLN A 84 7.27 15.11 9.76
CA GLN A 84 6.43 13.92 10.00
C GLN A 84 5.23 14.31 10.87
N PRO A 85 4.00 13.90 10.51
CA PRO A 85 2.84 14.16 11.36
C PRO A 85 2.92 13.37 12.67
N THR A 86 2.85 14.07 13.80
CA THR A 86 2.83 13.46 15.15
C THR A 86 1.41 13.41 15.71
N TYR A 87 0.61 14.44 15.44
CA TYR A 87 -0.81 14.54 15.77
C TYR A 87 -1.57 15.23 14.63
N PRO A 88 -2.92 15.16 14.59
CA PRO A 88 -3.67 15.96 13.65
C PRO A 88 -3.29 17.44 13.74
N PHE A 89 -2.90 18.01 12.59
CA PHE A 89 -2.42 19.38 12.46
C PHE A 89 -1.11 19.72 13.21
N MET A 90 -0.36 18.73 13.72
CA MET A 90 0.98 18.93 14.29
C MET A 90 2.02 18.06 13.59
N TYR A 91 3.14 18.70 13.26
CA TYR A 91 4.24 18.09 12.54
C TYR A 91 5.52 18.28 13.32
N ASP A 92 6.31 17.22 13.42
CA ASP A 92 7.67 17.31 13.91
C ASP A 92 8.60 17.57 12.74
N THR A 93 9.57 18.47 12.92
CA THR A 93 10.53 18.83 11.87
C THR A 93 11.87 18.20 12.20
N ILE A 94 12.38 17.39 11.27
CA ILE A 94 13.60 16.63 11.43
C ILE A 94 14.58 17.08 10.36
N GLU A 95 15.68 17.69 10.80
CA GLU A 95 16.86 17.91 9.96
C GLU A 95 17.67 16.64 9.89
N VAL A 96 17.83 16.12 8.68
CA VAL A 96 18.63 14.92 8.41
C VAL A 96 20.11 15.31 8.43
N TYR A 97 20.94 14.46 9.00
CA TYR A 97 22.39 14.67 8.99
C TYR A 97 22.91 14.87 7.56
N PRO A 98 23.86 15.79 7.33
CA PRO A 98 24.37 16.04 5.99
C PRO A 98 25.02 14.78 5.40
N PHE A 99 24.74 14.51 4.13
CA PHE A 99 25.31 13.40 3.37
C PHE A 99 25.74 13.88 1.98
N LEU A 100 26.47 13.05 1.23
CA LEU A 100 26.90 13.40 -0.13
C LEU A 100 25.87 12.92 -1.15
N ALA A 101 25.52 13.76 -2.13
CA ALA A 101 24.73 13.33 -3.28
C ALA A 101 25.51 12.29 -4.11
N GLU A 102 24.81 11.31 -4.65
CA GLU A 102 25.35 10.28 -5.53
C GLU A 102 24.90 10.51 -6.98
N GLU A 103 25.47 9.74 -7.90
CA GLU A 103 25.01 9.68 -9.29
C GLU A 103 24.29 8.35 -9.53
N LYS A 104 23.10 8.41 -10.12
CA LYS A 104 22.36 7.22 -10.56
C LYS A 104 21.70 7.52 -11.89
N GLU A 105 21.90 6.65 -12.89
CA GLU A 105 21.33 6.80 -14.23
C GLU A 105 21.61 8.17 -14.88
N ASN A 106 22.84 8.71 -14.68
CA ASN A 106 23.27 10.01 -15.20
C ASN A 106 22.48 11.21 -14.63
N GLN A 107 21.90 11.04 -13.43
CA GLN A 107 21.21 12.07 -12.65
C GLN A 107 21.66 12.08 -11.19
N THR A 108 21.53 13.23 -10.53
CA THR A 108 21.81 13.38 -9.10
C THR A 108 20.79 12.59 -8.26
N TRP A 109 21.30 11.72 -7.41
CA TRP A 109 20.55 10.82 -6.55
C TRP A 109 20.83 11.11 -5.08
N ILE A 110 19.77 11.28 -4.29
CA ILE A 110 19.89 11.58 -2.85
C ILE A 110 19.30 10.48 -1.98
N GLY A 111 19.00 9.30 -2.54
CA GLY A 111 18.57 8.16 -1.74
C GLY A 111 17.09 8.15 -1.41
N THR A 112 16.24 8.91 -2.10
CA THR A 112 14.80 9.00 -1.81
C THR A 112 13.95 8.70 -3.04
N TYR A 113 12.96 7.83 -2.85
CA TYR A 113 11.84 7.69 -3.78
C TYR A 113 10.69 8.51 -3.23
N VAL A 114 10.21 9.46 -4.03
CA VAL A 114 9.31 10.50 -3.55
C VAL A 114 8.01 10.55 -4.35
N SER A 115 6.92 10.95 -3.72
CA SER A 115 5.60 11.12 -4.32
C SER A 115 4.89 12.36 -3.75
N LYS A 116 3.75 12.76 -4.32
CA LYS A 116 2.97 13.86 -3.74
C LYS A 116 2.50 13.49 -2.33
N PRO A 117 2.58 14.39 -1.33
CA PRO A 117 2.10 14.08 0.01
C PRO A 117 0.64 13.68 0.02
N PRO A 118 0.28 12.61 0.77
CA PRO A 118 -1.12 12.20 0.87
C PRO A 118 -1.91 13.31 1.57
N SER A 119 -3.06 13.68 1.00
CA SER A 119 -3.93 14.73 1.55
C SER A 119 -4.64 14.33 2.84
N SER A 120 -4.69 13.03 3.16
CA SER A 120 -5.31 12.47 4.36
C SER A 120 -4.84 11.03 4.59
N ASN A 121 -5.28 10.42 5.69
CA ASN A 121 -5.12 8.99 5.96
C ASN A 121 -6.11 8.11 5.17
N LEU A 122 -6.94 8.70 4.30
CA LEU A 122 -7.82 7.91 3.42
C LEU A 122 -6.98 7.27 2.32
N MET A 123 -7.11 5.96 2.18
CA MET A 123 -6.50 5.22 1.09
C MET A 123 -7.51 5.09 -0.04
N PHE A 124 -7.07 5.34 -1.27
CA PHE A 124 -7.92 5.24 -2.46
C PHE A 124 -7.43 4.09 -3.34
N GLY A 125 -8.36 3.25 -3.77
CA GLY A 125 -8.09 2.15 -4.68
C GLY A 125 -7.62 2.64 -6.04
N LEU A 126 -7.03 1.73 -6.82
CA LEU A 126 -6.45 2.02 -8.14
C LEU A 126 -7.43 2.63 -9.14
N GLU A 127 -8.72 2.37 -8.99
CA GLU A 127 -9.74 2.96 -9.88
C GLU A 127 -9.89 4.48 -9.70
N LEU A 128 -9.47 5.00 -8.54
CA LEU A 128 -9.48 6.43 -8.21
C LEU A 128 -8.09 7.05 -8.34
N SER A 129 -7.06 6.29 -7.97
CA SER A 129 -5.64 6.73 -7.98
C SER A 129 -4.94 6.50 -9.32
N GLY A 130 -5.45 5.59 -10.14
CA GLY A 130 -4.81 5.05 -11.35
C GLY A 130 -3.87 3.87 -11.08
N GLY A 131 -3.77 2.94 -12.03
CA GLY A 131 -2.91 1.75 -11.98
C GLY A 131 -3.54 0.50 -12.60
N THR A 132 -3.00 -0.67 -12.27
CA THR A 132 -3.45 -1.96 -12.79
C THR A 132 -3.78 -2.94 -11.68
N LYS A 133 -4.97 -3.53 -11.75
CA LYS A 133 -5.46 -4.61 -10.88
C LYS A 133 -5.49 -5.92 -11.65
N LEU A 134 -4.93 -6.98 -11.06
CA LEU A 134 -4.88 -8.32 -11.63
C LEU A 134 -5.50 -9.33 -10.66
N ILE A 135 -6.26 -10.28 -11.21
CA ILE A 135 -6.75 -11.46 -10.48
C ILE A 135 -6.02 -12.68 -11.02
N LEU A 136 -5.24 -13.33 -10.16
CA LEU A 136 -4.45 -14.51 -10.47
C LEU A 136 -5.07 -15.75 -9.84
N LYS A 137 -5.03 -16.86 -10.57
CA LYS A 137 -5.46 -18.18 -10.10
C LYS A 137 -4.28 -19.14 -10.12
N PRO A 138 -3.96 -19.82 -9.01
CA PRO A 138 -3.05 -20.96 -9.00
C PRO A 138 -3.56 -22.09 -9.92
N ASP A 139 -2.65 -22.70 -10.68
CA ASP A 139 -2.98 -23.80 -11.59
C ASP A 139 -3.38 -25.10 -10.87
N GLU A 140 -3.06 -25.19 -9.59
CA GLU A 140 -3.42 -26.32 -8.72
C GLU A 140 -4.00 -25.85 -7.39
N THR A 141 -4.71 -26.75 -6.71
CA THR A 141 -5.28 -26.47 -5.39
C THR A 141 -4.19 -26.44 -4.33
N LEU A 142 -3.97 -25.28 -3.70
CA LEU A 142 -2.96 -25.09 -2.67
C LEU A 142 -3.53 -25.30 -1.26
N SER A 143 -2.71 -25.86 -0.36
CA SER A 143 -2.99 -25.81 1.08
C SER A 143 -2.91 -24.36 1.61
N PRO A 144 -3.53 -24.04 2.76
CA PRO A 144 -3.49 -22.69 3.32
C PRO A 144 -2.07 -22.15 3.53
N THR A 145 -1.14 -22.99 3.97
CA THR A 145 0.26 -22.62 4.18
C THR A 145 0.99 -22.36 2.86
N GLN A 146 0.75 -23.19 1.83
CA GLN A 146 1.29 -22.96 0.48
C GLN A 146 0.75 -21.67 -0.13
N PHE A 147 -0.53 -21.36 0.06
CA PHE A 147 -1.14 -20.14 -0.47
C PHE A 147 -0.53 -18.89 0.17
N GLU A 148 -0.35 -18.86 1.49
CA GLU A 148 0.31 -17.74 2.18
C GLU A 148 1.79 -17.60 1.78
N ASN A 149 2.48 -18.70 1.51
CA ASN A 149 3.83 -18.67 0.97
C ASN A 149 3.87 -18.01 -0.42
N VAL A 150 2.94 -18.35 -1.31
CA VAL A 150 2.80 -17.69 -2.63
C VAL A 150 2.56 -16.19 -2.47
N LEU A 151 1.65 -15.77 -1.59
CA LEU A 151 1.40 -14.34 -1.35
C LEU A 151 2.66 -13.62 -0.86
N SER A 152 3.44 -14.26 0.01
CA SER A 152 4.66 -13.68 0.57
C SER A 152 5.74 -13.50 -0.50
N ILE A 153 5.96 -14.52 -1.35
CA ILE A 153 6.90 -14.46 -2.46
C ILE A 153 6.50 -13.37 -3.48
N LEU A 154 5.20 -13.27 -3.80
CA LEU A 154 4.71 -12.23 -4.71
C LEU A 154 4.92 -10.82 -4.17
N ARG A 155 4.71 -10.60 -2.87
CA ARG A 155 4.99 -9.30 -2.22
C ARG A 155 6.47 -8.95 -2.33
N GLU A 156 7.33 -9.88 -1.95
CA GLU A 156 8.79 -9.69 -1.99
C GLU A 156 9.26 -9.39 -3.41
N ARG A 157 8.80 -10.14 -4.43
CA ARG A 157 9.13 -9.86 -5.84
C ARG A 157 8.70 -8.47 -6.29
N LEU A 158 7.47 -8.06 -5.99
CA LEU A 158 6.97 -6.75 -6.42
C LEU A 158 7.72 -5.59 -5.74
N ASP A 159 8.12 -5.78 -4.48
CA ASP A 159 8.98 -4.83 -3.77
C ASP A 159 10.38 -4.74 -4.42
N LEU A 160 10.95 -5.87 -4.85
CA LEU A 160 12.25 -5.94 -5.54
C LEU A 160 12.23 -5.25 -6.91
N PHE A 161 11.16 -5.42 -7.68
CA PHE A 161 10.98 -4.74 -8.97
C PHE A 161 10.64 -3.24 -8.83
N GLY A 162 10.72 -2.68 -7.63
CA GLY A 162 10.51 -1.26 -7.38
C GLY A 162 9.04 -0.84 -7.44
N VAL A 163 8.10 -1.78 -7.54
CA VAL A 163 6.66 -1.51 -7.54
C VAL A 163 6.16 -1.33 -6.11
N LYS A 164 6.57 -0.21 -5.51
CA LYS A 164 6.28 0.14 -4.11
C LYS A 164 4.80 0.48 -3.95
N GLY A 165 4.17 -0.13 -2.94
CA GLY A 165 2.73 0.01 -2.70
C GLY A 165 1.86 -1.00 -3.44
N ALA A 166 2.46 -2.07 -3.99
CA ALA A 166 1.73 -3.16 -4.58
C ALA A 166 0.84 -3.88 -3.55
N GLY A 167 -0.48 -3.84 -3.74
CA GLY A 167 -1.44 -4.52 -2.88
C GLY A 167 -1.59 -5.99 -3.28
N VAL A 168 -0.99 -6.91 -2.53
CA VAL A 168 -1.19 -8.36 -2.73
C VAL A 168 -2.08 -8.93 -1.64
N SER A 169 -3.25 -9.43 -2.02
CA SER A 169 -4.26 -9.94 -1.08
C SER A 169 -4.94 -11.23 -1.57
N SER A 170 -5.47 -12.00 -0.62
CA SER A 170 -6.28 -13.19 -0.90
C SER A 170 -7.75 -12.77 -1.05
N ILE A 171 -8.41 -13.31 -2.07
CA ILE A 171 -9.86 -13.22 -2.25
C ILE A 171 -10.44 -14.63 -2.41
N THR A 172 -11.64 -14.84 -1.90
CA THR A 172 -12.34 -16.13 -2.00
C THR A 172 -13.67 -15.89 -2.68
N ASP A 173 -14.04 -16.75 -3.62
CA ASP A 173 -15.36 -16.71 -4.24
C ASP A 173 -16.43 -17.42 -3.39
N LEU A 174 -17.64 -17.49 -3.94
CA LEU A 174 -18.77 -18.18 -3.30
C LEU A 174 -18.63 -19.71 -3.30
N SER A 175 -17.75 -20.27 -4.13
CA SER A 175 -17.47 -21.72 -4.17
C SER A 175 -16.43 -22.15 -3.13
N GLY A 176 -15.75 -21.18 -2.50
CA GLY A 176 -14.65 -21.40 -1.57
C GLY A 176 -13.28 -21.46 -2.25
N GLU A 177 -13.22 -21.22 -3.55
CA GLU A 177 -11.98 -21.15 -4.32
C GLU A 177 -11.24 -19.84 -4.01
N LYS A 178 -9.92 -19.94 -3.81
CA LYS A 178 -9.06 -18.80 -3.48
C LYS A 178 -8.35 -18.27 -4.72
N PHE A 179 -8.33 -16.95 -4.85
CA PHE A 179 -7.60 -16.23 -5.89
C PHE A 179 -6.69 -15.19 -5.23
N ILE A 180 -5.71 -14.74 -6.00
CA ILE A 180 -4.75 -13.73 -5.58
C ILE A 180 -5.09 -12.44 -6.31
N GLN A 181 -5.36 -11.37 -5.57
CA GLN A 181 -5.56 -10.04 -6.12
C GLN A 181 -4.26 -9.26 -5.96
N VAL A 182 -3.75 -8.74 -7.08
CA VAL A 182 -2.56 -7.87 -7.14
C VAL A 182 -2.97 -6.50 -7.64
N GLU A 183 -2.58 -5.45 -6.92
CA GLU A 183 -2.88 -4.05 -7.24
C GLU A 183 -1.56 -3.29 -7.40
N LEU A 184 -1.23 -2.87 -8.63
CA LEU A 184 -0.01 -2.12 -8.94
C LEU A 184 -0.36 -0.66 -9.27
N ALA A 185 0.10 0.27 -8.45
CA ALA A 185 -0.12 1.71 -8.68
C ALA A 185 0.80 2.22 -9.79
N GLY A 186 0.25 2.97 -10.76
CA GLY A 186 1.04 3.59 -11.84
C GLY A 186 1.64 2.65 -12.88
N VAL A 187 1.50 1.33 -12.72
CA VAL A 187 1.99 0.32 -13.68
C VAL A 187 0.93 0.02 -14.72
N THR A 188 1.33 -0.11 -15.99
CA THR A 188 0.43 -0.46 -17.09
C THR A 188 0.05 -1.95 -17.08
N SER A 189 -0.98 -2.34 -17.83
CA SER A 189 -1.37 -3.75 -17.93
C SER A 189 -0.30 -4.64 -18.55
N GLN A 190 0.52 -4.11 -19.46
CA GLN A 190 1.55 -4.91 -20.12
C GLN A 190 2.74 -5.12 -19.19
N GLU A 191 3.26 -4.06 -18.59
CA GLU A 191 4.33 -4.13 -17.58
C GLU A 191 3.93 -5.03 -16.40
N ALA A 192 2.68 -4.94 -15.95
CA ALA A 192 2.17 -5.79 -14.88
C ALA A 192 2.15 -7.28 -15.25
N ARG A 193 1.82 -7.61 -16.50
CA ARG A 193 1.90 -9.00 -17.00
C ARG A 193 3.35 -9.44 -17.07
N ASP A 194 4.23 -8.62 -17.64
CA ASP A 194 5.64 -8.95 -17.78
C ASP A 194 6.31 -9.21 -16.42
N LEU A 195 5.87 -8.50 -15.37
CA LEU A 195 6.33 -8.69 -13.98
C LEU A 195 5.77 -9.95 -13.30
N LEU A 196 4.56 -10.39 -13.65
CA LEU A 196 3.81 -11.41 -12.90
C LEU A 196 3.64 -12.75 -13.64
N GLU A 197 3.75 -12.75 -14.97
CA GLU A 197 3.69 -13.96 -15.81
C GLU A 197 5.04 -14.71 -15.80
N LYS A 198 6.14 -14.01 -15.51
CA LYS A 198 7.46 -14.61 -15.36
C LYS A 198 7.52 -15.52 -14.12
N GLU A 199 7.75 -16.82 -14.35
CA GLU A 199 7.83 -17.85 -13.29
C GLU A 199 9.00 -17.54 -12.34
N GLY A 200 10.01 -16.81 -12.80
CA GLY A 200 11.22 -16.49 -12.06
C GLY A 200 12.07 -17.74 -11.86
N LYS A 201 12.23 -18.54 -12.92
CA LYS A 201 13.06 -19.75 -12.93
C LYS A 201 14.52 -19.32 -12.81
N PHE A 202 15.01 -19.28 -11.57
CA PHE A 202 16.42 -19.02 -11.30
C PHE A 202 17.29 -20.25 -11.54
N GLU A 203 18.36 -20.09 -12.31
CA GLU A 203 19.40 -21.11 -12.55
C GLU A 203 20.79 -20.50 -12.41
N ALA A 204 21.68 -21.18 -11.69
CA ALA A 204 23.11 -20.90 -11.69
C ALA A 204 23.82 -21.92 -12.60
N LYS A 205 24.58 -21.45 -13.59
CA LYS A 205 25.25 -22.29 -14.60
C LYS A 205 26.75 -22.03 -14.62
N ILE A 206 27.53 -23.07 -14.90
CA ILE A 206 28.96 -22.97 -15.22
C ILE A 206 29.14 -23.64 -16.58
N ARG A 207 29.70 -22.93 -17.58
CA ARG A 207 29.86 -23.43 -18.96
C ARG A 207 28.57 -24.05 -19.55
N ASN A 208 27.43 -23.41 -19.28
CA ASN A 208 26.08 -23.84 -19.68
C ASN A 208 25.57 -25.14 -19.01
N GLU A 209 26.27 -25.67 -18.00
CA GLU A 209 25.79 -26.76 -17.15
C GLU A 209 25.13 -26.18 -15.89
N THR A 210 23.90 -26.60 -15.59
CA THR A 210 23.17 -26.13 -14.40
C THR A 210 23.80 -26.71 -13.13
N VAL A 211 24.35 -25.82 -12.31
CA VAL A 211 24.92 -26.14 -11.00
C VAL A 211 23.81 -26.33 -9.99
N PHE A 212 22.96 -25.32 -9.85
CA PHE A 212 21.83 -25.33 -8.92
C PHE A 212 20.74 -24.38 -9.40
N THR A 213 19.54 -24.58 -8.87
CA THR A 213 18.35 -23.79 -9.21
C THR A 213 17.81 -23.08 -7.97
N GLY A 214 16.81 -22.20 -8.15
CA GLY A 214 16.21 -21.49 -7.01
C GLY A 214 15.60 -22.42 -5.96
N THR A 215 15.25 -23.66 -6.31
CA THR A 215 14.74 -24.67 -5.35
C THR A 215 15.82 -25.32 -4.51
N ASP A 216 17.09 -25.22 -4.92
CA ASP A 216 18.23 -25.74 -4.18
C ASP A 216 18.71 -24.77 -3.10
N ILE A 217 18.33 -23.49 -3.17
CA ILE A 217 18.68 -22.45 -2.19
C ILE A 217 17.76 -22.59 -0.98
N ARG A 218 18.34 -22.92 0.17
CA ARG A 218 17.64 -23.09 1.45
C ARG A 218 17.55 -21.77 2.21
N ASP A 219 18.63 -21.02 2.23
CA ASP A 219 18.74 -19.75 2.95
C ASP A 219 19.72 -18.78 2.27
N VAL A 220 19.46 -17.48 2.40
CA VAL A 220 20.35 -16.41 1.94
C VAL A 220 20.56 -15.46 3.11
N CYS A 221 21.81 -15.26 3.52
CA CYS A 221 22.16 -14.39 4.63
C CYS A 221 21.94 -12.92 4.23
N ILE A 222 20.87 -12.31 4.74
CA ILE A 222 20.51 -10.89 4.52
C ILE A 222 20.69 -10.07 5.80
N SER A 223 20.25 -10.61 6.95
CA SER A 223 20.40 -9.99 8.27
C SER A 223 20.18 -11.00 9.40
N GLY A 224 20.70 -10.72 10.61
CA GLY A 224 20.43 -11.51 11.81
C GLY A 224 21.68 -12.08 12.51
N VAL A 225 21.49 -12.64 13.70
CA VAL A 225 22.58 -13.04 14.62
C VAL A 225 23.36 -14.29 14.15
N GLN A 226 22.82 -15.04 13.19
CA GLN A 226 23.48 -16.21 12.59
C GLN A 226 23.92 -15.97 11.13
N CYS A 227 23.90 -14.71 10.69
CA CYS A 227 24.25 -14.33 9.33
C CYS A 227 25.72 -13.89 9.27
N THR A 228 26.57 -14.65 8.58
CA THR A 228 27.94 -14.26 8.26
C THR A 228 27.93 -13.40 7.01
N MET A 229 27.82 -12.08 7.21
CA MET A 229 27.94 -11.08 6.16
C MET A 229 29.00 -10.06 6.54
N THR A 230 29.85 -9.69 5.58
CA THR A 230 30.86 -8.65 5.75
C THR A 230 30.72 -7.64 4.63
N LEU A 231 30.88 -6.36 4.96
CA LEU A 231 31.07 -5.28 4.02
C LEU A 231 32.20 -4.42 4.58
N GLN A 232 33.37 -4.46 3.94
CA GLN A 232 34.58 -3.85 4.49
C GLN A 232 35.41 -3.19 3.41
N ALA A 233 36.10 -2.11 3.79
CA ALA A 233 37.06 -1.45 2.94
C ALA A 233 38.40 -2.18 2.95
N ARG A 234 39.05 -2.22 1.78
CA ARG A 234 40.36 -2.81 1.53
C ARG A 234 41.19 -1.80 0.75
N GLY A 235 42.34 -1.42 1.28
CA GLY A 235 43.18 -0.38 0.72
C GLY A 235 43.88 0.44 1.81
N LEU A 236 45.10 0.90 1.55
CA LEU A 236 45.90 1.68 2.52
C LEU A 236 45.84 3.19 2.26
N THR A 237 45.35 3.60 1.09
CA THR A 237 45.24 5.00 0.66
C THR A 237 43.84 5.28 0.12
N GLN A 238 43.40 6.55 0.08
CA GLN A 238 42.10 6.92 -0.52
C GLN A 238 42.03 6.63 -2.03
N GLN A 239 43.16 6.46 -2.72
CA GLN A 239 43.22 6.13 -4.14
C GLN A 239 43.20 4.62 -4.43
N ASP A 240 43.50 3.79 -3.42
CA ASP A 240 43.46 2.32 -3.48
C ASP A 240 42.29 1.74 -2.66
N LEU A 241 41.32 2.56 -2.28
CA LEU A 241 40.21 2.16 -1.44
C LEU A 241 39.17 1.39 -2.27
N TYR A 242 38.99 0.12 -1.96
CA TYR A 242 38.03 -0.78 -2.59
C TYR A 242 37.14 -1.41 -1.53
N TRP A 243 35.83 -1.47 -1.75
CA TRP A 243 34.91 -2.11 -0.82
C TRP A 243 34.58 -3.51 -1.30
N GLU A 244 34.85 -4.49 -0.45
CA GLU A 244 34.49 -5.88 -0.70
C GLU A 244 33.32 -6.28 0.21
N PHE A 245 32.41 -7.08 -0.34
CA PHE A 245 31.35 -7.71 0.43
C PHE A 245 31.47 -9.22 0.38
N ALA A 246 30.91 -9.87 1.40
CA ALA A 246 30.72 -11.29 1.43
C ALA A 246 29.42 -11.63 2.16
N PHE A 247 28.63 -12.59 1.68
CA PHE A 247 27.49 -13.14 2.41
C PHE A 247 27.34 -14.63 2.16
N GLY A 248 26.93 -15.38 3.19
CA GLY A 248 26.67 -16.81 3.07
C GLY A 248 25.34 -17.13 2.41
N ILE A 249 25.30 -18.21 1.64
CA ILE A 249 24.04 -18.87 1.26
C ILE A 249 24.09 -20.31 1.74
N SER A 250 22.92 -20.93 1.96
CA SER A 250 22.81 -22.36 2.24
C SER A 250 22.10 -23.04 1.09
N ILE A 251 22.71 -24.09 0.54
CA ILE A 251 22.22 -24.85 -0.62
C ILE A 251 22.01 -26.34 -0.30
N SER A 252 21.30 -27.04 -1.17
CA SER A 252 21.08 -28.48 -1.06
C SER A 252 22.39 -29.27 -1.24
N GLN A 253 22.49 -30.46 -0.64
CA GLN A 253 23.65 -31.34 -0.84
C GLN A 253 23.82 -31.70 -2.33
N HIS A 254 22.72 -31.91 -3.04
CA HIS A 254 22.72 -32.18 -4.48
C HIS A 254 23.36 -31.04 -5.28
N ALA A 255 23.01 -29.79 -4.95
CA ALA A 255 23.63 -28.61 -5.57
C ALA A 255 25.13 -28.50 -5.25
N ALA A 256 25.53 -28.78 -4.01
CA ALA A 256 26.94 -28.80 -3.61
C ALA A 256 27.74 -29.87 -4.38
N ASP A 257 27.18 -31.06 -4.54
CA ASP A 257 27.82 -32.16 -5.30
C ASP A 257 27.91 -31.83 -6.80
N SER A 258 26.87 -31.20 -7.37
CA SER A 258 26.86 -30.72 -8.75
C SER A 258 27.98 -29.70 -8.99
N PHE A 259 28.10 -28.69 -8.11
CA PHE A 259 29.17 -27.71 -8.15
C PHE A 259 30.56 -28.35 -8.09
N ALA A 260 30.78 -29.28 -7.16
CA ALA A 260 32.04 -29.99 -7.04
C ALA A 260 32.38 -30.76 -8.33
N ASN A 261 31.43 -31.51 -8.87
CA ASN A 261 31.65 -32.33 -10.07
C ASN A 261 31.98 -31.48 -11.31
N ILE A 262 31.25 -30.38 -11.53
CA ILE A 262 31.45 -29.49 -12.67
C ILE A 262 32.82 -28.79 -12.56
N THR A 263 33.10 -28.16 -11.41
CA THR A 263 34.36 -27.40 -11.23
C THR A 263 35.60 -28.29 -11.26
N ASN A 264 35.51 -29.55 -10.82
CA ASN A 264 36.65 -30.48 -10.85
C ASN A 264 37.18 -30.74 -12.27
N GLN A 265 36.34 -30.61 -13.29
CA GLN A 265 36.69 -30.84 -14.70
C GLN A 265 37.27 -29.61 -15.40
N ILE A 266 37.32 -28.46 -14.71
CA ILE A 266 37.72 -27.18 -15.30
C ILE A 266 39.12 -26.81 -14.84
N GLU A 267 40.01 -26.43 -15.76
CA GLU A 267 41.35 -25.96 -15.45
C GLU A 267 41.34 -24.65 -14.64
N THR A 268 42.43 -24.36 -13.94
CA THR A 268 42.59 -23.11 -13.19
C THR A 268 43.44 -22.12 -13.97
N GLU A 269 43.21 -20.84 -13.72
CA GLU A 269 43.97 -19.73 -14.28
C GLU A 269 44.45 -18.79 -13.16
N PHE A 270 45.62 -18.18 -13.38
CA PHE A 270 46.18 -17.20 -12.46
C PHE A 270 45.89 -15.78 -12.97
N GLU A 271 45.21 -14.99 -12.15
CA GLU A 271 44.89 -13.60 -12.45
C GLU A 271 45.09 -12.74 -11.20
N ASN A 272 45.78 -11.62 -11.33
CA ASN A 272 46.02 -10.66 -10.23
C ASN A 272 46.57 -11.27 -8.92
N GLY A 273 47.41 -12.30 -9.02
CA GLY A 273 48.03 -12.97 -7.87
C GLY A 273 47.11 -13.93 -7.11
N GLN A 274 45.93 -14.23 -7.65
CA GLN A 274 45.01 -15.25 -7.15
C GLN A 274 44.72 -16.30 -8.23
N GLU A 275 44.43 -17.52 -7.81
CA GLU A 275 44.12 -18.63 -8.70
C GLU A 275 42.60 -18.88 -8.70
N TYR A 276 42.00 -18.89 -9.89
CA TYR A 276 40.58 -19.09 -10.12
C TYR A 276 40.35 -20.30 -11.02
N VAL A 277 39.15 -20.88 -10.96
CA VAL A 277 38.68 -21.80 -12.00
C VAL A 277 38.47 -20.98 -13.28
N ASN A 278 38.92 -21.49 -14.43
CA ASN A 278 38.76 -20.85 -15.75
C ASN A 278 37.32 -21.01 -16.28
N ALA A 279 36.37 -20.50 -15.49
CA ALA A 279 34.96 -20.34 -15.73
C ALA A 279 34.33 -19.46 -14.64
N THR A 280 33.25 -18.77 -14.96
CA THR A 280 32.37 -18.10 -14.01
C THR A 280 31.18 -18.98 -13.67
N ILE A 281 30.56 -18.71 -12.52
CA ILE A 281 29.18 -19.11 -12.25
C ILE A 281 28.27 -17.95 -12.68
N ASP A 282 27.43 -18.22 -13.66
CA ASP A 282 26.54 -17.26 -14.29
C ASP A 282 25.10 -17.50 -13.79
N PHE A 283 24.36 -16.41 -13.56
CA PHE A 283 22.99 -16.49 -13.07
C PHE A 283 21.99 -16.17 -14.17
N TYR A 284 20.92 -16.95 -14.24
CA TYR A 284 19.86 -16.83 -15.21
C TYR A 284 18.51 -16.71 -14.50
N ILE A 285 17.62 -15.87 -15.03
CA ILE A 285 16.20 -15.83 -14.67
C ILE A 285 15.39 -16.05 -15.93
N ASP A 286 14.52 -17.06 -15.92
CA ASP A 286 13.66 -17.41 -17.07
C ASP A 286 14.47 -17.57 -18.38
N ASP A 287 15.64 -18.21 -18.26
CA ASP A 287 16.61 -18.49 -19.32
C ASP A 287 17.33 -17.23 -19.90
N GLU A 288 17.12 -16.03 -19.33
CA GLU A 288 17.88 -14.81 -19.64
C GLU A 288 19.08 -14.65 -18.68
N LEU A 289 20.27 -14.36 -19.22
CA LEU A 289 21.50 -14.12 -18.44
C LEU A 289 21.42 -12.78 -17.69
N ILE A 290 21.82 -12.78 -16.43
CA ILE A 290 22.02 -11.55 -15.64
C ILE A 290 23.46 -11.08 -15.83
N GLU A 291 23.68 -10.15 -16.75
CA GLU A 291 25.02 -9.76 -17.22
C GLU A 291 25.98 -9.30 -16.11
N ASP A 292 25.48 -8.55 -15.11
CA ASP A 292 26.30 -7.98 -14.02
C ASP A 292 26.40 -8.87 -12.77
N ALA A 293 25.95 -10.14 -12.85
CA ALA A 293 25.89 -11.03 -11.69
C ALA A 293 26.85 -12.24 -11.77
N SER A 294 27.63 -12.38 -12.85
CA SER A 294 28.58 -13.49 -13.01
C SER A 294 29.71 -13.44 -11.98
N LEU A 295 29.95 -14.55 -11.28
CA LEU A 295 30.96 -14.62 -10.22
C LEU A 295 32.14 -15.52 -10.60
N ARG A 296 33.35 -15.09 -10.26
CA ARG A 296 34.57 -15.92 -10.34
C ARG A 296 34.57 -16.97 -9.24
N ILE A 297 35.14 -18.14 -9.53
CA ILE A 297 35.21 -19.25 -8.58
C ILE A 297 36.66 -19.43 -8.11
N PRO A 298 36.97 -19.23 -6.81
CA PRO A 298 38.31 -19.45 -6.29
C PRO A 298 38.78 -20.89 -6.48
N ALA A 299 40.05 -21.10 -6.85
CA ALA A 299 40.60 -22.45 -7.00
C ALA A 299 40.59 -23.26 -5.70
N SER A 300 40.56 -22.58 -4.53
CA SER A 300 40.49 -23.21 -3.21
C SER A 300 39.21 -24.03 -2.96
N ILE A 301 38.14 -23.76 -3.70
CA ILE A 301 36.86 -24.48 -3.59
C ILE A 301 36.58 -25.40 -4.80
N LYS A 302 37.52 -25.50 -5.75
CA LYS A 302 37.40 -26.38 -6.91
C LYS A 302 37.25 -27.84 -6.46
N GLY A 303 36.20 -28.51 -6.95
CA GLY A 303 35.96 -29.93 -6.63
C GLY A 303 35.47 -30.20 -5.21
N ILE A 304 35.12 -29.16 -4.44
CA ILE A 304 34.65 -29.30 -3.06
C ILE A 304 33.14 -29.08 -3.00
N ALA A 305 32.42 -30.04 -2.41
CA ALA A 305 30.99 -29.90 -2.15
C ALA A 305 30.77 -29.07 -0.88
N LEU A 306 30.50 -27.77 -1.02
CA LEU A 306 30.10 -26.87 0.07
C LEU A 306 28.59 -26.65 0.06
N THR A 307 27.93 -26.96 1.19
CA THR A 307 26.52 -26.61 1.39
C THR A 307 26.30 -25.17 1.80
N ASP A 308 27.33 -24.51 2.31
CA ASP A 308 27.24 -23.13 2.82
C ASP A 308 28.31 -22.24 2.16
N PRO A 309 28.26 -22.05 0.83
CA PRO A 309 29.24 -21.22 0.14
C PRO A 309 29.05 -19.74 0.47
N VAL A 310 30.14 -18.98 0.34
CA VAL A 310 30.16 -17.54 0.53
C VAL A 310 30.21 -16.86 -0.83
N ILE A 311 29.26 -15.98 -1.08
CA ILE A 311 29.23 -15.11 -2.25
C ILE A 311 30.03 -13.86 -1.93
N THR A 312 30.97 -13.50 -2.79
CA THR A 312 31.83 -12.32 -2.63
C THR A 312 31.78 -11.44 -3.87
N GLY A 313 31.85 -10.13 -3.68
CA GLY A 313 31.98 -9.14 -4.75
C GLY A 313 32.57 -7.84 -4.19
N GLY A 314 32.53 -6.77 -4.96
CA GLY A 314 33.02 -5.49 -4.48
C GLY A 314 32.99 -4.39 -5.53
N ALA A 315 33.13 -3.17 -5.05
CA ALA A 315 33.09 -1.96 -5.87
C ALA A 315 34.02 -0.88 -5.30
N GLN A 316 34.18 0.23 -6.03
CA GLN A 316 35.04 1.34 -5.61
C GLN A 316 34.44 2.08 -4.41
N THR A 317 33.10 2.15 -4.34
CA THR A 317 32.37 2.76 -3.23
C THR A 317 31.68 1.72 -2.35
N LYS A 318 31.43 2.08 -1.09
CA LYS A 318 30.72 1.22 -0.14
C LYS A 318 29.29 0.95 -0.62
N GLU A 319 28.68 1.97 -1.22
CA GLU A 319 27.28 2.00 -1.62
C GLU A 319 27.04 1.15 -2.86
N GLU A 320 27.92 1.22 -3.86
CA GLU A 320 27.92 0.30 -5.00
C GLU A 320 28.10 -1.14 -4.54
N ALA A 321 29.09 -1.40 -3.67
CA ALA A 321 29.34 -2.74 -3.15
C ALA A 321 28.13 -3.27 -2.35
N GLN A 322 27.48 -2.42 -1.56
CA GLN A 322 26.27 -2.78 -0.82
C GLN A 322 25.05 -2.95 -1.73
N GLN A 323 24.95 -2.19 -2.81
CA GLN A 323 23.89 -2.32 -3.82
C GLN A 323 24.04 -3.62 -4.60
N GLU A 324 25.24 -3.95 -5.07
CA GLU A 324 25.55 -5.21 -5.74
C GLU A 324 25.28 -6.40 -4.80
N MET A 325 25.72 -6.32 -3.55
CA MET A 325 25.43 -7.33 -2.53
C MET A 325 23.93 -7.55 -2.36
N ARG A 326 23.14 -6.47 -2.20
CA ARG A 326 21.68 -6.57 -2.05
C ARG A 326 21.00 -7.09 -3.31
N TYR A 327 21.52 -6.71 -4.48
CA TYR A 327 21.02 -7.18 -5.77
C TYR A 327 21.21 -8.69 -5.91
N LEU A 328 22.41 -9.21 -5.64
CA LEU A 328 22.69 -10.64 -5.63
C LEU A 328 21.88 -11.38 -4.56
N GLN A 329 21.78 -10.83 -3.35
CA GLN A 329 20.91 -11.40 -2.29
C GLN A 329 19.47 -11.51 -2.79
N SER A 330 18.94 -10.48 -3.44
CA SER A 330 17.56 -10.46 -3.93
C SER A 330 17.29 -11.48 -5.05
N ILE A 331 18.24 -11.64 -5.98
CA ILE A 331 18.17 -12.64 -7.04
C ILE A 331 18.14 -14.03 -6.42
N LEU A 332 19.06 -14.31 -5.49
CA LEU A 332 19.18 -15.61 -4.82
C LEU A 332 18.01 -15.89 -3.87
N GLN A 333 17.39 -14.84 -3.31
CA GLN A 333 16.17 -14.92 -2.52
C GLN A 333 14.92 -15.14 -3.35
N SER A 334 14.94 -14.77 -4.65
CA SER A 334 13.78 -14.90 -5.53
C SER A 334 13.48 -16.39 -5.74
N ARG A 335 12.75 -16.96 -4.78
CA ARG A 335 12.31 -18.35 -4.82
C ARG A 335 11.42 -18.50 -6.03
N LYS A 336 11.58 -19.61 -6.74
CA LYS A 336 10.63 -20.04 -7.77
C LYS A 336 9.21 -19.98 -7.17
N LEU A 337 8.25 -19.40 -7.89
CA LEU A 337 6.85 -19.51 -7.46
C LEU A 337 6.51 -21.01 -7.36
N PRO A 338 5.97 -21.49 -6.22
CA PRO A 338 5.76 -22.92 -6.02
C PRO A 338 4.72 -23.49 -6.98
N VAL A 339 3.93 -22.62 -7.62
CA VAL A 339 2.91 -22.95 -8.61
C VAL A 339 2.88 -21.87 -9.69
N LYS A 340 2.53 -22.26 -10.92
CA LYS A 340 2.19 -21.32 -11.99
C LYS A 340 0.90 -20.55 -11.66
N LEU A 341 0.90 -19.26 -11.95
CA LEU A 341 -0.25 -18.39 -11.75
C LEU A 341 -0.82 -17.99 -13.10
N ASN A 342 -2.11 -18.28 -13.30
CA ASN A 342 -2.85 -17.84 -14.49
C ASN A 342 -3.55 -16.52 -14.21
N ILE A 343 -3.37 -15.55 -15.11
CA ILE A 343 -4.06 -14.27 -15.05
C ILE A 343 -5.50 -14.45 -15.57
N LEU A 344 -6.47 -14.36 -14.67
CA LEU A 344 -7.89 -14.47 -15.03
C LEU A 344 -8.47 -13.15 -15.52
N ASN A 345 -8.06 -12.05 -14.92
CA ASN A 345 -8.59 -10.73 -15.22
C ASN A 345 -7.53 -9.67 -15.01
N VAL A 346 -7.49 -8.67 -15.89
CA VAL A 346 -6.66 -7.47 -15.78
C VAL A 346 -7.52 -6.26 -16.06
N GLN A 347 -7.52 -5.33 -15.12
CA GLN A 347 -8.19 -4.05 -15.24
C GLN A 347 -7.16 -2.96 -15.02
N SER A 348 -7.12 -1.97 -15.91
CA SER A 348 -6.25 -0.81 -15.76
C SER A 348 -7.05 0.46 -15.94
N VAL A 349 -6.76 1.42 -15.08
CA VAL A 349 -7.40 2.73 -15.06
C VAL A 349 -6.31 3.79 -15.08
N SER A 350 -6.40 4.73 -16.01
CA SER A 350 -5.47 5.86 -16.05
C SER A 350 -5.71 6.81 -14.85
N PRO A 351 -4.65 7.38 -14.24
CA PRO A 351 -4.80 8.37 -13.15
C PRO A 351 -5.69 9.56 -13.52
N THR A 352 -5.66 9.98 -14.79
CA THR A 352 -6.51 11.05 -15.32
C THR A 352 -8.00 10.73 -15.24
N LEU A 353 -8.38 9.48 -15.54
CA LEU A 353 -9.77 9.05 -15.50
C LEU A 353 -10.28 8.96 -14.06
N GLY A 354 -9.46 8.47 -13.13
CA GLY A 354 -9.77 8.44 -11.70
C GLY A 354 -10.01 9.85 -11.13
N LYS A 355 -9.17 10.82 -11.47
CA LYS A 355 -9.35 12.23 -11.06
C LYS A 355 -10.67 12.81 -11.60
N GLN A 356 -10.94 12.65 -12.90
CA GLN A 356 -12.20 13.11 -13.50
C GLN A 356 -13.42 12.47 -12.85
N PHE A 357 -13.33 11.19 -12.47
CA PHE A 357 -14.40 10.49 -11.79
C PHE A 357 -14.71 11.11 -10.41
N ILE A 358 -13.69 11.41 -9.60
CA ILE A 358 -13.87 12.08 -8.31
C ILE A 358 -14.53 13.46 -8.48
N GLU A 359 -14.07 14.26 -9.44
CA GLU A 359 -14.63 15.58 -9.73
C GLU A 359 -16.11 15.48 -10.13
N ASN A 360 -16.45 14.52 -11.00
CA ASN A 360 -17.82 14.30 -11.44
C ASN A 360 -18.74 13.80 -10.31
N ILE A 361 -18.26 12.87 -9.47
CA ILE A 361 -19.03 12.39 -8.31
C ILE A 361 -19.31 13.53 -7.35
N PHE A 362 -18.33 14.38 -7.08
CA PHE A 362 -18.52 15.51 -6.18
C PHE A 362 -19.62 16.46 -6.69
N PHE A 363 -19.62 16.77 -7.99
CA PHE A 363 -20.65 17.59 -8.61
C PHE A 363 -22.04 16.95 -8.54
N ILE A 364 -22.17 15.66 -8.87
CA ILE A 364 -23.43 14.91 -8.82
C ILE A 364 -23.95 14.84 -7.37
N PHE A 365 -23.07 14.63 -6.40
CA PHE A 365 -23.41 14.57 -4.98
C PHE A 365 -24.05 15.88 -4.49
N ILE A 366 -23.52 17.04 -4.88
CA ILE A 366 -24.10 18.34 -4.54
C ILE A 366 -25.52 18.47 -5.12
N ILE A 367 -25.70 18.09 -6.40
CA ILE A 367 -27.02 18.13 -7.04
C ILE A 367 -28.01 17.21 -6.30
N ALA A 368 -27.59 16.00 -5.94
CA ALA A 368 -28.44 15.06 -5.21
C ALA A 368 -28.92 15.60 -3.86
N ILE A 369 -28.00 16.21 -3.08
CA ILE A 369 -28.35 16.88 -1.81
C ILE A 369 -29.38 17.98 -2.05
N LEU A 370 -29.13 18.88 -3.01
CA LEU A 370 -30.04 20.00 -3.30
C LEU A 370 -31.44 19.52 -3.69
N VAL A 371 -31.55 18.46 -4.48
CA VAL A 371 -32.84 17.88 -4.86
C VAL A 371 -33.59 17.32 -3.65
N VAL A 372 -32.90 16.56 -2.79
CA VAL A 372 -33.48 16.03 -1.55
C VAL A 372 -33.95 17.18 -0.65
N ASP A 373 -33.13 18.20 -0.49
CA ASP A 373 -33.43 19.37 0.34
C ASP A 373 -34.68 20.12 -0.14
N VAL A 374 -34.83 20.31 -1.45
CA VAL A 374 -36.02 20.93 -2.04
C VAL A 374 -37.26 20.09 -1.75
N ILE A 375 -37.18 18.76 -1.84
CA ILE A 375 -38.30 17.86 -1.54
C ILE A 375 -38.68 17.94 -0.06
N ILE A 376 -37.70 17.92 0.85
CA ILE A 376 -37.93 18.04 2.30
C ILE A 376 -38.52 19.42 2.63
N ALA A 377 -37.97 20.49 2.07
CA ALA A 377 -38.47 21.86 2.25
C ALA A 377 -39.94 21.97 1.80
N ALA A 378 -40.27 21.43 0.62
CA ALA A 378 -41.62 21.45 0.08
C ALA A 378 -42.61 20.61 0.92
N ARG A 379 -42.20 19.42 1.37
CA ARG A 379 -43.06 18.48 2.12
C ARG A 379 -43.34 18.92 3.56
N TYR A 380 -42.32 19.41 4.26
CA TYR A 380 -42.40 19.73 5.68
C TYR A 380 -42.56 21.23 5.97
N LYS A 381 -42.34 22.10 4.97
CA LYS A 381 -42.51 23.57 5.07
C LYS A 381 -41.72 24.22 6.22
N ASN A 382 -40.67 23.57 6.71
CA ASN A 382 -39.83 24.06 7.79
C ASN A 382 -38.35 23.94 7.40
N ILE A 383 -37.73 25.09 7.12
CA ILE A 383 -36.35 25.15 6.63
C ILE A 383 -35.33 24.66 7.68
N LYS A 384 -35.69 24.68 8.97
CA LYS A 384 -34.82 24.16 10.04
C LYS A 384 -34.64 22.64 9.94
N LEU A 385 -35.66 21.91 9.47
CA LEU A 385 -35.58 20.47 9.29
C LEU A 385 -34.61 20.09 8.15
N VAL A 386 -34.58 20.90 7.09
CA VAL A 386 -33.62 20.74 5.99
C VAL A 386 -32.19 20.83 6.52
N GLY A 387 -31.88 21.88 7.30
CA GLY A 387 -30.55 22.04 7.90
C GLY A 387 -30.15 20.89 8.83
N VAL A 388 -31.10 20.33 9.59
CA VAL A 388 -30.85 19.17 10.45
C VAL A 388 -30.56 17.91 9.63
N THR A 389 -31.32 17.66 8.55
CA THR A 389 -31.09 16.55 7.63
C THR A 389 -29.70 16.62 7.01
N ILE A 390 -29.33 17.76 6.41
CA ILE A 390 -28.01 17.95 5.79
C ILE A 390 -26.90 17.70 6.81
N PHE A 391 -27.01 18.31 8.00
CA PHE A 391 -25.99 18.20 9.04
C PHE A 391 -25.77 16.74 9.48
N VAL A 392 -26.84 15.98 9.68
CA VAL A 392 -26.76 14.58 10.10
C VAL A 392 -26.22 13.71 8.97
N SER A 393 -26.68 13.89 7.73
CA SER A 393 -26.22 13.12 6.57
C SER A 393 -24.75 13.37 6.25
N LEU A 394 -24.27 14.63 6.34
CA LEU A 394 -22.85 14.94 6.19
C LEU A 394 -22.03 14.33 7.33
N SER A 395 -22.54 14.38 8.57
CA SER A 395 -21.87 13.76 9.72
C SER A 395 -21.75 12.23 9.54
N GLU A 396 -22.77 11.58 8.99
CA GLU A 396 -22.72 10.14 8.68
C GLU A 396 -21.65 9.79 7.65
N ILE A 397 -21.56 10.55 6.55
CA ILE A 397 -20.51 10.35 5.54
C ILE A 397 -19.15 10.52 6.21
N PHE A 398 -18.98 11.60 6.97
CA PHE A 398 -17.71 11.93 7.58
C PHE A 398 -17.27 10.86 8.60
N ILE A 399 -18.19 10.38 9.43
CA ILE A 399 -17.92 9.29 10.38
C ILE A 399 -17.60 7.98 9.64
N THR A 400 -18.33 7.67 8.56
CA THR A 400 -18.07 6.47 7.74
C THR A 400 -16.67 6.51 7.13
N LEU A 401 -16.26 7.66 6.58
CA LEU A 401 -14.89 7.88 6.10
C LEU A 401 -13.87 7.81 7.23
N GLY A 402 -14.20 8.30 8.43
CA GLY A 402 -13.36 8.17 9.62
C GLY A 402 -13.10 6.73 10.04
N VAL A 403 -14.13 5.89 10.00
CA VAL A 403 -13.99 4.45 10.26
C VAL A 403 -13.17 3.79 9.15
N ALA A 404 -13.39 4.14 7.88
CA ALA A 404 -12.60 3.63 6.77
C ALA A 404 -11.10 3.98 6.90
N ALA A 405 -10.78 5.23 7.29
CA ALA A 405 -9.41 5.65 7.57
C ALA A 405 -8.79 4.87 8.74
N LEU A 406 -9.55 4.64 9.82
CA LEU A 406 -9.07 3.93 11.01
C LEU A 406 -8.63 2.50 10.70
N ILE A 407 -9.37 1.81 9.82
CA ILE A 407 -9.08 0.41 9.46
C ILE A 407 -8.17 0.32 8.22
N ASN A 408 -7.62 1.44 7.73
CA ASN A 408 -6.84 1.52 6.49
C ASN A 408 -7.55 0.87 5.29
N TRP A 409 -8.85 1.15 5.14
CA TRP A 409 -9.63 0.61 4.03
C TRP A 409 -9.31 1.36 2.73
N ASN A 410 -9.01 0.62 1.66
CA ASN A 410 -8.87 1.18 0.31
C ASN A 410 -10.25 1.49 -0.28
N LEU A 411 -10.57 2.78 -0.40
CA LEU A 411 -11.81 3.25 -1.03
C LEU A 411 -11.69 3.12 -2.56
N ASP A 412 -12.33 2.11 -3.13
CA ASP A 412 -12.52 1.94 -4.58
C ASP A 412 -13.88 2.53 -5.06
N ILE A 413 -14.21 2.43 -6.35
CA ILE A 413 -15.47 2.97 -6.87
C ILE A 413 -16.66 2.26 -6.22
N ALA A 414 -16.57 0.95 -6.01
CA ALA A 414 -17.58 0.16 -5.32
C ALA A 414 -17.81 0.68 -3.89
N SER A 415 -16.75 1.01 -3.17
CA SER A 415 -16.80 1.60 -1.83
C SER A 415 -17.52 2.95 -1.82
N ILE A 416 -17.26 3.82 -2.80
CA ILE A 416 -17.98 5.09 -2.92
C ILE A 416 -19.47 4.86 -3.15
N ALA A 417 -19.83 3.92 -4.04
CA ALA A 417 -21.22 3.58 -4.27
C ALA A 417 -21.91 3.04 -2.99
N GLY A 418 -21.19 2.30 -2.15
CA GLY A 418 -21.69 1.81 -0.87
C GLY A 418 -21.93 2.93 0.14
N ILE A 419 -21.05 3.92 0.21
CA ILE A 419 -21.25 5.14 1.03
C ILE A 419 -22.49 5.89 0.56
N ILE A 420 -22.65 6.09 -0.75
CA ILE A 420 -23.83 6.76 -1.33
C ILE A 420 -25.11 5.99 -1.00
N ALA A 421 -25.09 4.66 -1.15
CA ALA A 421 -26.22 3.81 -0.82
C ALA A 421 -26.61 3.94 0.67
N SER A 422 -25.62 3.88 1.57
CA SER A 422 -25.85 4.06 3.01
C SER A 422 -26.50 5.41 3.32
N VAL A 423 -25.98 6.50 2.75
CA VAL A 423 -26.55 7.84 2.97
C VAL A 423 -27.96 7.94 2.44
N GLY A 424 -28.25 7.32 1.28
CA GLY A 424 -29.59 7.23 0.73
C GLY A 424 -30.57 6.55 1.69
N THR A 425 -30.17 5.42 2.30
CA THR A 425 -30.99 4.78 3.35
C THR A 425 -31.12 5.65 4.59
N GLY A 426 -30.10 6.43 4.94
CA GLY A 426 -30.16 7.37 6.06
C GLY A 426 -31.15 8.50 5.85
N ILE A 427 -31.25 9.03 4.63
CA ILE A 427 -32.26 10.02 4.27
C ILE A 427 -33.66 9.40 4.34
N ASP A 428 -33.86 8.17 3.90
CA ASP A 428 -35.14 7.46 4.02
C ASP A 428 -35.55 7.28 5.49
N ASP A 429 -34.63 6.80 6.34
CA ASP A 429 -34.85 6.69 7.79
C ASP A 429 -35.23 8.04 8.43
N GLN A 430 -34.55 9.11 8.01
CA GLN A 430 -34.85 10.47 8.48
C GLN A 430 -36.26 10.90 8.07
N ILE A 431 -36.69 10.63 6.83
CA ILE A 431 -38.05 10.91 6.34
C ILE A 431 -39.08 10.11 7.14
N VAL A 432 -38.83 8.82 7.42
CA VAL A 432 -39.71 7.99 8.27
C VAL A 432 -39.87 8.59 9.67
N ILE A 433 -38.76 9.04 10.29
CA ILE A 433 -38.79 9.70 11.59
C ILE A 433 -39.60 11.02 11.52
N LEU A 434 -39.36 11.84 10.50
CA LEU A 434 -40.08 13.11 10.30
C LEU A 434 -41.58 12.89 10.09
N ASP A 435 -41.97 11.93 9.26
CA ASP A 435 -43.36 11.62 8.98
C ASP A 435 -44.12 11.12 10.21
N GLU A 436 -43.48 10.30 11.06
CA GLU A 436 -44.11 9.79 12.28
C GLU A 436 -44.24 10.89 13.35
N VAL A 437 -43.29 11.85 13.41
CA VAL A 437 -43.33 12.99 14.35
C VAL A 437 -44.18 14.17 13.82
N LYS A 438 -44.54 14.17 12.54
CA LYS A 438 -45.35 15.21 11.90
C LYS A 438 -46.66 15.47 12.67
N ASN A 439 -46.99 16.76 12.81
CA ASN A 439 -48.13 17.36 13.53
C ASN A 439 -47.88 17.64 15.03
N LYS A 440 -48.70 18.52 15.62
CA LYS A 440 -48.58 18.90 17.03
C LYS A 440 -48.92 17.72 17.95
N HIS A 441 -47.92 17.26 18.69
CA HIS A 441 -48.01 16.15 19.62
C HIS A 441 -47.39 16.55 20.96
N SER A 442 -47.94 16.02 22.06
CA SER A 442 -47.27 16.11 23.37
C SER A 442 -45.92 15.37 23.32
N ASP A 443 -44.92 15.82 24.09
CA ASP A 443 -43.60 15.18 24.22
C ASP A 443 -43.68 13.65 24.45
N ALA A 444 -44.67 13.19 25.23
CA ALA A 444 -44.91 11.76 25.48
C ALA A 444 -45.37 11.02 24.22
N GLN A 445 -46.22 11.66 23.40
CA GLN A 445 -46.69 11.12 22.12
C GLN A 445 -45.55 11.08 21.10
N ILE A 446 -44.76 12.15 21.00
CA ILE A 446 -43.56 12.23 20.13
C ILE A 446 -42.59 11.10 20.48
N THR A 447 -42.33 10.87 21.77
CA THR A 447 -41.42 9.81 22.21
C THR A 447 -41.92 8.41 21.82
N ARG A 448 -43.22 8.13 21.97
CA ARG A 448 -43.80 6.84 21.56
C ARG A 448 -43.70 6.62 20.04
N ARG A 449 -43.97 7.67 19.29
CA ARG A 449 -43.93 7.68 17.82
C ARG A 449 -42.52 7.47 17.29
N ILE A 450 -41.52 8.12 17.88
CA ILE A 450 -40.11 7.89 17.57
C ILE A 450 -39.72 6.43 17.83
N LYS A 451 -40.16 5.80 18.93
CA LYS A 451 -39.91 4.37 19.15
C LYS A 451 -40.46 3.49 18.03
N LYS A 452 -41.63 3.82 17.50
CA LYS A 452 -42.23 3.11 16.35
C LYS A 452 -41.42 3.32 15.07
N ALA A 453 -40.98 4.55 14.79
CA ALA A 453 -40.08 4.82 13.68
C ALA A 453 -38.76 4.03 13.80
N PHE A 454 -38.15 3.99 14.99
CA PHE A 454 -36.93 3.21 15.21
C PHE A 454 -37.12 1.71 15.02
N PHE A 455 -38.31 1.16 15.31
CA PHE A 455 -38.59 -0.24 15.00
C PHE A 455 -38.54 -0.51 13.49
N ILE A 456 -39.08 0.40 12.67
CA ILE A 456 -39.02 0.32 11.20
C ILE A 456 -37.57 0.43 10.72
N VAL A 457 -36.82 1.43 11.23
CA VAL A 457 -35.40 1.66 10.91
C VAL A 457 -34.55 0.42 11.23
N ILE A 458 -34.70 -0.16 12.43
CA ILE A 458 -33.92 -1.35 12.84
C ILE A 458 -34.29 -2.57 11.98
N ALA A 459 -35.57 -2.73 11.61
CA ALA A 459 -35.99 -3.82 10.72
C ALA A 459 -35.39 -3.67 9.32
N ALA A 460 -35.42 -2.47 8.73
CA ALA A 460 -34.82 -2.18 7.43
C ALA A 460 -33.29 -2.37 7.46
N PHE A 461 -32.64 -1.95 8.54
CA PHE A 461 -31.21 -2.18 8.79
C PHE A 461 -30.87 -3.67 8.80
N ALA A 462 -31.63 -4.50 9.53
CA ALA A 462 -31.37 -5.93 9.61
C ALA A 462 -31.45 -6.61 8.25
N VAL A 463 -32.46 -6.25 7.43
CA VAL A 463 -32.60 -6.74 6.06
C VAL A 463 -31.44 -6.29 5.18
N SER A 464 -31.04 -5.02 5.31
CA SER A 464 -29.94 -4.45 4.52
C SER A 464 -28.61 -5.13 4.86
N ILE A 465 -28.29 -5.32 6.15
CA ILE A 465 -27.10 -6.07 6.58
C ILE A 465 -27.14 -7.51 6.05
N ALA A 466 -28.29 -8.20 6.18
CA ALA A 466 -28.44 -9.55 5.66
C ALA A 466 -28.19 -9.63 4.14
N SER A 467 -28.59 -8.60 3.39
CA SER A 467 -28.35 -8.51 1.94
C SER A 467 -26.88 -8.24 1.57
N MET A 468 -26.10 -7.61 2.45
CA MET A 468 -24.69 -7.31 2.18
C MET A 468 -23.76 -8.51 2.44
N ILE A 469 -24.15 -9.45 3.32
CA ILE A 469 -23.31 -10.60 3.68
C ILE A 469 -22.89 -11.43 2.44
N PRO A 470 -23.79 -11.81 1.51
CA PRO A 470 -23.39 -12.52 0.30
C PRO A 470 -22.50 -11.69 -0.63
N LEU A 471 -22.70 -10.37 -0.68
CA LEU A 471 -21.92 -9.47 -1.55
C LEU A 471 -20.46 -9.34 -1.12
N LEU A 472 -20.13 -9.64 0.15
CA LEU A 472 -18.73 -9.68 0.62
C LEU A 472 -17.89 -10.71 -0.14
N PHE A 473 -18.52 -11.75 -0.70
CA PHE A 473 -17.86 -12.87 -1.39
C PHE A 473 -18.22 -12.95 -2.88
N ALA A 474 -19.21 -12.16 -3.33
CA ALA A 474 -19.69 -12.19 -4.70
C ALA A 474 -18.71 -11.51 -5.68
N GLY A 475 -18.74 -11.96 -6.95
CA GLY A 475 -18.00 -11.33 -8.04
C GLY A 475 -16.48 -11.35 -7.86
N ALA A 476 -15.92 -12.41 -7.25
CA ALA A 476 -14.49 -12.53 -6.96
C ALA A 476 -13.93 -11.31 -6.21
N GLY A 477 -14.69 -10.78 -5.23
CA GLY A 477 -14.27 -9.64 -4.42
C GLY A 477 -14.52 -8.26 -5.04
N LEU A 478 -15.02 -8.16 -6.27
CA LEU A 478 -15.35 -6.87 -6.92
C LEU A 478 -16.42 -6.08 -6.16
N LEU A 479 -17.35 -6.75 -5.47
CA LEU A 479 -18.43 -6.10 -4.70
C LEU A 479 -18.09 -5.91 -3.22
N ARG A 480 -16.89 -6.31 -2.79
CA ARG A 480 -16.48 -6.29 -1.39
C ARG A 480 -16.43 -4.86 -0.84
N GLY A 481 -15.88 -3.92 -1.61
CA GLY A 481 -15.83 -2.49 -1.27
C GLY A 481 -17.22 -1.91 -0.99
N PHE A 482 -18.17 -2.18 -1.90
CA PHE A 482 -19.57 -1.78 -1.75
C PHE A 482 -20.21 -2.35 -0.49
N ALA A 483 -20.07 -3.66 -0.25
CA ALA A 483 -20.69 -4.31 0.90
C ALA A 483 -20.12 -3.80 2.24
N VAL A 484 -18.79 -3.71 2.36
CA VAL A 484 -18.11 -3.27 3.60
C VAL A 484 -18.49 -1.83 3.95
N THR A 485 -18.39 -0.91 3.00
CA THR A 485 -18.72 0.50 3.26
C THR A 485 -20.20 0.73 3.52
N THR A 486 -21.08 -0.01 2.85
CA THR A 486 -22.53 0.02 3.14
C THR A 486 -22.80 -0.46 4.57
N ILE A 487 -22.20 -1.58 5.00
CA ILE A 487 -22.35 -2.10 6.37
C ILE A 487 -21.86 -1.08 7.41
N ILE A 488 -20.68 -0.49 7.19
CA ILE A 488 -20.12 0.52 8.10
C ILE A 488 -21.06 1.72 8.18
N GLY A 489 -21.49 2.26 7.04
CA GLY A 489 -22.37 3.41 6.99
C GLY A 489 -23.71 3.14 7.66
N LEU A 490 -24.32 1.97 7.42
CA LEU A 490 -25.57 1.56 8.05
C LEU A 490 -25.42 1.47 9.58
N CYS A 491 -24.32 0.91 10.07
CA CYS A 491 -24.02 0.83 11.50
C CYS A 491 -23.83 2.21 12.12
N VAL A 492 -22.98 3.05 11.52
CA VAL A 492 -22.79 4.46 11.92
C VAL A 492 -24.15 5.16 11.97
N GLY A 493 -24.96 4.89 10.96
CA GLY A 493 -26.28 5.41 10.86
C GLY A 493 -27.18 5.09 12.04
N VAL A 494 -27.53 3.82 12.18
CA VAL A 494 -28.53 3.35 13.15
C VAL A 494 -28.08 3.60 14.60
N PHE A 495 -26.79 3.46 14.88
CA PHE A 495 -26.29 3.58 16.25
C PHE A 495 -25.90 5.00 16.66
N ILE A 496 -25.56 5.88 15.69
CA ILE A 496 -25.05 7.22 15.99
C ILE A 496 -25.98 8.30 15.43
N THR A 497 -26.16 8.33 14.10
CA THR A 497 -26.71 9.52 13.44
C THR A 497 -28.24 9.58 13.51
N ARG A 498 -28.97 8.46 13.33
CA ARG A 498 -30.45 8.46 13.46
C ARG A 498 -30.91 8.79 14.89
N PRO A 499 -30.32 8.25 15.98
CA PRO A 499 -30.66 8.65 17.34
C PRO A 499 -30.45 10.13 17.60
N ALA A 500 -29.35 10.71 17.09
CA ALA A 500 -29.08 12.14 17.17
C ALA A 500 -30.12 12.97 16.39
N PHE A 501 -30.44 12.55 15.17
CA PHE A 501 -31.47 13.18 14.32
C PHE A 501 -32.82 13.26 15.03
N ALA A 502 -33.29 12.16 15.62
CA ALA A 502 -34.57 12.13 16.33
C ALA A 502 -34.62 13.12 17.52
N GLU A 503 -33.50 13.33 18.21
CA GLU A 503 -33.42 14.35 19.28
C GLU A 503 -33.38 15.77 18.71
N LEU A 504 -32.69 16.01 17.59
CA LEU A 504 -32.69 17.31 16.93
C LEU A 504 -34.09 17.69 16.43
N VAL A 505 -34.81 16.74 15.82
CA VAL A 505 -36.21 16.94 15.38
C VAL A 505 -37.10 17.28 16.56
N LYS A 506 -37.02 16.56 17.69
CA LYS A 506 -37.75 16.92 18.92
C LYS A 506 -37.46 18.34 19.39
N MET A 507 -36.21 18.81 19.28
CA MET A 507 -35.84 20.17 19.68
C MET A 507 -36.36 21.24 18.73
N VAL A 508 -36.54 20.92 17.45
CA VAL A 508 -37.10 21.84 16.44
C VAL A 508 -38.62 21.90 16.55
N GLU A 509 -39.29 20.75 16.65
CA GLU A 509 -40.76 20.66 16.69
C GLU A 509 -41.34 20.94 18.10
N GLY A 510 -40.62 20.63 19.17
CA GLY A 510 -41.06 20.86 20.56
C GLY A 510 -40.83 22.29 21.09
N LYS A 511 -40.51 23.25 20.22
CA LYS A 511 -40.28 24.67 20.56
C LYS A 511 -41.40 25.62 20.11
N GLU A 512 -42.49 25.09 19.59
CA GLU A 512 -43.74 25.79 19.25
C GLU A 512 -44.94 25.14 19.96
#